data_AF-A0A8J3ZBI0-F1
#
_entry.id   AF-A0A8J3ZBI0-F1
#
_cell.length_a   1.000
_cell.length_b   1.000
_cell.length_c   1.000
_cell.angle_alpha   90.00
_cell.angle_beta   90.00
_cell.angle_gamma   90.00
#
_symmetry.space_group_name_H-M   'P 1'
#
loop_
_entity.id
_entity.type
_entity.pdbx_description
1 polymer ?
#
loop_
_entity_poly.entity_id
_entity_poly.type
_entity_poly.pdbx_seq_one_letter_code
_entity_poly.pdbx_strand_id
1 'polypeptide(L)'
;MDATKVTVEWSSEAPLTIGGLLRDPAVTSLRITAPARDDDADDWDEENWDADPAPPEGIGDIASLDLSRIVDLDVSYLRLGPLGAEALAVASFVHLDPAEERIGAGRVETLDLRYCYIGDAGLTAIAASSTFRNVRRLHLQANRIGAAGVAALTGFPRLEVLDLRYNDLGAAGAEALLATPFIGRLARLNLYRTDVGDAGAKLLAHAPQLPSALRSLWRSV
;
A
#
# COMPACT_ATOMS: atom_id res chain seq x y z
N MET A 1 0.76 -25.88 9.34
CA MET A 1 0.04 -25.90 8.05
C MET A 1 0.60 -24.74 7.28
N ASP A 2 1.28 -25.02 6.17
CA ASP A 2 1.94 -23.99 5.38
C ASP A 2 0.89 -23.09 4.73
N ALA A 3 1.13 -21.78 4.76
CA ALA A 3 0.30 -20.79 4.10
C ALA A 3 0.29 -21.03 2.58
N THR A 4 -0.89 -21.23 2.00
CA THR A 4 -1.03 -21.34 0.54
C THR A 4 -0.98 -19.94 -0.07
N LYS A 5 -0.05 -19.74 -1.00
CA LYS A 5 0.02 -18.54 -1.83
C LYS A 5 -0.69 -18.80 -3.15
N VAL A 6 -1.60 -17.90 -3.50
CA VAL A 6 -2.27 -17.89 -4.81
C VAL A 6 -1.87 -16.64 -5.59
N THR A 7 -1.86 -16.75 -6.91
CA THR A 7 -1.61 -15.63 -7.83
C THR A 7 -2.68 -15.64 -8.90
N VAL A 8 -3.32 -14.50 -9.10
CA VAL A 8 -4.39 -14.31 -10.07
C VAL A 8 -4.09 -13.06 -10.89
N GLU A 9 -4.21 -13.16 -12.19
CA GLU A 9 -4.16 -11.99 -13.07
C GLU A 9 -5.50 -11.25 -13.03
N TRP A 10 -5.46 -9.92 -12.98
CA TRP A 10 -6.67 -9.11 -12.97
C TRP A 10 -7.39 -9.16 -14.32
N SER A 11 -8.69 -9.44 -14.27
CA SER A 11 -9.64 -9.41 -15.38
C SER A 11 -11.05 -9.22 -14.80
N SER A 12 -12.07 -9.07 -15.64
CA SER A 12 -13.47 -8.99 -15.19
C SER A 12 -13.93 -10.20 -14.38
N GLU A 13 -13.33 -11.38 -14.59
CA GLU A 13 -13.64 -12.62 -13.88
C GLU A 13 -12.74 -12.86 -12.65
N ALA A 14 -11.73 -12.01 -12.43
CA ALA A 14 -10.78 -12.15 -11.33
C ALA A 14 -11.46 -12.12 -9.95
N PRO A 15 -12.43 -11.23 -9.66
CA PRO A 15 -13.12 -11.23 -8.37
C PRO A 15 -13.81 -12.56 -8.04
N LEU A 16 -14.48 -13.17 -9.02
CA LEU A 16 -15.13 -14.48 -8.87
C LEU A 16 -14.10 -15.59 -8.64
N THR A 17 -13.01 -15.57 -9.42
CA THR A 17 -11.91 -16.55 -9.31
C THR A 17 -11.25 -16.47 -7.94
N ILE A 18 -10.91 -15.26 -7.48
CA ILE A 18 -10.32 -15.01 -6.17
C ILE A 18 -11.32 -15.47 -5.08
N GLY A 19 -12.59 -15.08 -5.18
CA GLY A 19 -13.62 -15.51 -4.23
C GLY A 19 -13.75 -17.03 -4.10
N GLY A 20 -13.55 -17.78 -5.19
CA GLY A 20 -13.47 -19.25 -5.17
C GLY A 20 -12.25 -19.76 -4.39
N LEU A 21 -11.07 -19.19 -4.65
CA LEU A 21 -9.81 -19.57 -4.00
C LEU A 21 -9.81 -19.24 -2.50
N LEU A 22 -10.38 -18.10 -2.10
CA LEU A 22 -10.42 -17.66 -0.71
C LEU A 22 -11.37 -18.48 0.19
N ARG A 23 -12.19 -19.37 -0.40
CA ARG A 23 -12.95 -20.37 0.36
C ARG A 23 -12.05 -21.43 0.99
N ASP A 24 -10.86 -21.68 0.45
CA ASP A 24 -9.90 -22.58 1.06
C ASP A 24 -9.25 -21.89 2.27
N PRO A 25 -9.43 -22.43 3.50
CA PRO A 25 -8.87 -21.83 4.70
C PRO A 25 -7.33 -21.83 4.76
N ALA A 26 -6.64 -22.57 3.89
CA ALA A 26 -5.19 -22.55 3.77
C ALA A 26 -4.66 -21.34 2.98
N VAL A 27 -5.51 -20.68 2.18
CA VAL A 27 -5.11 -19.51 1.39
C VAL A 27 -5.03 -18.28 2.29
N THR A 28 -3.81 -17.82 2.55
CA THR A 28 -3.54 -16.62 3.36
C THR A 28 -2.62 -15.63 2.67
N SER A 29 -2.07 -15.97 1.50
CA SER A 29 -1.28 -15.05 0.68
C SER A 29 -1.91 -14.93 -0.71
N LEU A 30 -2.26 -13.71 -1.09
CA LEU A 30 -2.88 -13.38 -2.37
C LEU A 30 -2.00 -12.40 -3.12
N ARG A 31 -1.66 -12.76 -4.36
CA ARG A 31 -1.06 -11.85 -5.32
C ARG A 31 -2.03 -11.60 -6.48
N ILE A 32 -2.27 -10.34 -6.79
CA ILE A 32 -3.04 -9.92 -7.96
C ILE A 32 -2.08 -9.20 -8.91
N THR A 33 -1.89 -9.74 -10.10
CA THR A 33 -1.03 -9.11 -11.12
C THR A 33 -1.86 -8.28 -12.08
N ALA A 34 -1.29 -7.21 -12.61
CA ALA A 34 -1.89 -6.49 -13.74
C ALA A 34 -2.10 -7.44 -14.92
N PRO A 35 -3.14 -7.21 -15.76
CA PRO A 35 -3.30 -7.96 -17.00
C PRO A 35 -2.05 -7.80 -17.87
N ALA A 36 -1.70 -8.86 -18.60
CA ALA A 36 -0.75 -8.74 -19.71
C ALA A 36 -1.18 -7.55 -20.59
N ARG A 37 -0.25 -6.62 -20.82
CA ARG A 37 -0.50 -5.55 -21.78
C ARG A 37 -0.47 -6.22 -23.15
N ASP A 38 -1.45 -5.94 -23.99
CA ASP A 38 -1.23 -6.10 -25.41
C ASP A 38 -0.07 -5.17 -25.76
N ASP A 39 1.06 -5.74 -26.18
CA ASP A 39 2.32 -5.03 -26.48
C ASP A 39 2.20 -4.03 -27.65
N ASP A 40 0.98 -3.80 -28.15
CA ASP A 40 0.63 -2.89 -29.25
C ASP A 40 0.24 -1.48 -28.78
N ALA A 41 0.29 -1.19 -27.48
CA ALA A 41 0.11 0.18 -26.97
C ALA A 41 1.40 1.00 -27.14
N ASP A 42 1.79 1.24 -28.39
CA ASP A 42 2.60 2.39 -28.85
C ASP A 42 1.85 3.72 -28.66
N ASP A 43 1.00 3.82 -27.63
CA ASP A 43 0.26 5.01 -27.24
C ASP A 43 1.06 5.77 -26.18
N TRP A 44 2.36 5.93 -26.47
CA TRP A 44 3.19 6.92 -25.82
C TRP A 44 2.78 8.28 -26.39
N ASP A 45 1.66 8.83 -25.89
CA ASP A 45 1.34 10.23 -26.08
C ASP A 45 2.43 11.06 -25.38
N GLU A 46 3.47 11.43 -26.14
CA GLU A 46 4.55 12.32 -25.68
C GLU A 46 4.01 13.65 -25.11
N GLU A 47 2.77 14.02 -25.49
CA GLU A 47 2.07 15.22 -25.03
C GLU A 47 1.47 15.12 -23.63
N ASN A 48 1.36 13.91 -23.04
CA ASN A 48 0.70 13.70 -21.74
C ASN A 48 1.49 12.76 -20.82
N TRP A 49 2.83 12.89 -20.82
CA TRP A 49 3.75 12.11 -19.99
C TRP A 49 3.47 12.19 -18.48
N ASP A 50 2.73 13.22 -18.04
CA ASP A 50 2.37 13.47 -16.64
C ASP A 50 1.08 12.75 -16.18
N ALA A 51 0.18 12.38 -17.10
CA ALA A 51 -1.09 11.78 -16.72
C ALA A 51 -0.91 10.40 -16.08
N ASP A 52 -1.70 10.15 -15.02
CA ASP A 52 -1.77 8.83 -14.43
C ASP A 52 -2.31 7.83 -15.46
N PRO A 53 -1.64 6.69 -15.68
CA PRO A 53 -2.14 5.68 -16.58
C PRO A 53 -3.49 5.15 -16.07
N ALA A 54 -4.44 4.98 -17.00
CA ALA A 54 -5.78 4.48 -16.65
C ALA A 54 -5.72 3.15 -15.88
N PRO A 55 -6.59 2.96 -14.88
CA PRO A 55 -6.67 1.69 -14.17
C PRO A 55 -7.20 0.57 -15.07
N PRO A 56 -6.94 -0.72 -14.74
CA PRO A 56 -7.55 -1.83 -15.44
C PRO A 56 -9.08 -1.74 -15.44
N GLU A 57 -9.70 -2.30 -16.47
CA GLU A 57 -11.15 -2.40 -16.54
C GLU A 57 -11.72 -3.10 -15.29
N GLY A 58 -12.84 -2.57 -14.78
CA GLY A 58 -13.53 -3.15 -13.65
C GLY A 58 -12.79 -3.07 -12.31
N ILE A 59 -11.70 -2.29 -12.17
CA ILE A 59 -10.87 -2.30 -10.95
C ILE A 59 -11.66 -2.06 -9.65
N GLY A 60 -12.79 -1.33 -9.73
CA GLY A 60 -13.68 -1.09 -8.59
C GLY A 60 -14.24 -2.37 -7.97
N ASP A 61 -14.34 -3.45 -8.73
CA ASP A 61 -14.84 -4.75 -8.26
C ASP A 61 -13.89 -5.40 -7.24
N ILE A 62 -12.68 -4.86 -7.06
CA ILE A 62 -11.78 -5.27 -5.97
C ILE A 62 -12.41 -5.07 -4.58
N ALA A 63 -13.40 -4.17 -4.46
CA ALA A 63 -14.20 -3.96 -3.27
C ALA A 63 -15.01 -5.21 -2.84
N SER A 64 -15.28 -6.13 -3.77
CA SER A 64 -16.04 -7.36 -3.49
C SER A 64 -15.21 -8.46 -2.83
N LEU A 65 -13.88 -8.31 -2.76
CA LEU A 65 -13.00 -9.33 -2.22
C LEU A 65 -13.13 -9.44 -0.69
N ASP A 66 -13.20 -10.68 -0.19
CA ASP A 66 -13.11 -10.97 1.25
C ASP A 66 -11.64 -11.18 1.65
N LEU A 67 -11.02 -10.14 2.22
CA LEU A 67 -9.63 -10.19 2.67
C LEU A 67 -9.50 -10.57 4.15
N SER A 68 -10.58 -11.00 4.81
CA SER A 68 -10.62 -11.24 6.27
C SER A 68 -9.61 -12.29 6.74
N ARG A 69 -9.17 -13.18 5.84
CA ARG A 69 -8.20 -14.25 6.11
C ARG A 69 -6.81 -13.99 5.55
N ILE A 70 -6.66 -12.98 4.70
CA ILE A 70 -5.40 -12.68 4.03
C ILE A 70 -4.42 -12.05 5.03
N VAL A 71 -3.20 -12.56 5.02
CA VAL A 71 -2.07 -12.07 5.81
C VAL A 71 -1.09 -11.32 4.91
N ASP A 72 -0.85 -11.81 3.70
CA ASP A 72 0.04 -11.17 2.73
C ASP A 72 -0.75 -10.82 1.47
N LEU A 73 -0.91 -9.52 1.21
CA LEU A 73 -1.56 -9.00 0.01
C LEU A 73 -0.55 -8.28 -0.87
N ASP A 74 -0.38 -8.78 -2.08
CA ASP A 74 0.45 -8.18 -3.13
C ASP A 74 -0.43 -7.78 -4.31
N VAL A 75 -0.63 -6.47 -4.47
CA VAL A 75 -1.30 -5.87 -5.64
C VAL A 75 -0.33 -4.96 -6.39
N SER A 76 0.99 -5.20 -6.22
CA SER A 76 2.01 -4.37 -6.86
C SER A 76 1.86 -4.38 -8.37
N TYR A 77 2.13 -3.23 -8.99
CA TYR A 77 1.97 -2.96 -10.42
C TYR A 77 0.52 -3.03 -10.93
N LEU A 78 -0.45 -3.34 -10.08
CA LEU A 78 -1.86 -3.16 -10.39
C LEU A 78 -2.18 -1.68 -10.26
N ARG A 79 -2.45 -1.02 -11.39
CA ARG A 79 -2.72 0.42 -11.46
C ARG A 79 -4.08 0.74 -10.85
N LEU A 80 -4.15 0.74 -9.52
CA LEU A 80 -5.39 1.00 -8.78
C LEU A 80 -5.90 2.42 -9.02
N GLY A 81 -4.97 3.38 -9.06
CA GLY A 81 -5.33 4.78 -8.93
C GLY A 81 -5.96 5.10 -7.56
N PRO A 82 -6.37 6.35 -7.32
CA PRO A 82 -7.07 6.73 -6.10
C PRO A 82 -8.38 5.96 -5.90
N LEU A 83 -9.19 5.80 -6.97
CA LEU A 83 -10.49 5.12 -6.91
C LEU A 83 -10.37 3.61 -6.63
N GLY A 84 -9.40 2.92 -7.26
CA GLY A 84 -9.16 1.51 -6.97
C GLY A 84 -8.61 1.29 -5.56
N ALA A 85 -7.84 2.25 -5.02
CA ALA A 85 -7.39 2.22 -3.63
C ALA A 85 -8.56 2.43 -2.64
N GLU A 86 -9.50 3.32 -2.96
CA GLU A 86 -10.75 3.48 -2.20
C GLU A 86 -11.60 2.20 -2.23
N ALA A 87 -11.72 1.57 -3.40
CA ALA A 87 -12.41 0.29 -3.53
C ALA A 87 -11.71 -0.82 -2.71
N LEU A 88 -10.38 -0.88 -2.76
CA LEU A 88 -9.59 -1.82 -1.95
C LEU A 88 -9.74 -1.55 -0.45
N ALA A 89 -9.86 -0.29 -0.04
CA ALA A 89 -10.05 0.09 1.36
C ALA A 89 -11.36 -0.48 1.95
N VAL A 90 -12.40 -0.67 1.13
CA VAL A 90 -13.66 -1.27 1.55
C VAL A 90 -13.77 -2.76 1.26
N ALA A 91 -12.74 -3.37 0.66
CA ALA A 91 -12.66 -4.82 0.54
C ALA A 91 -12.66 -5.44 1.96
N SER A 92 -13.49 -6.46 2.18
CA SER A 92 -13.89 -7.05 3.47
C SER A 92 -15.10 -6.44 4.18
N PHE A 93 -15.72 -5.37 3.69
CA PHE A 93 -16.93 -4.82 4.33
C PHE A 93 -18.23 -5.54 3.89
N VAL A 94 -18.22 -6.23 2.75
CA VAL A 94 -19.44 -6.64 2.04
C VAL A 94 -20.02 -7.99 2.50
N HIS A 95 -19.36 -8.73 3.41
CA HIS A 95 -19.82 -10.06 3.87
C HIS A 95 -20.10 -10.14 5.38
N LEU A 96 -20.23 -9.00 6.05
CA LEU A 96 -20.60 -8.99 7.46
C LEU A 96 -22.10 -9.35 7.60
N ASP A 97 -22.36 -10.50 8.20
CA ASP A 97 -23.65 -10.78 8.81
C ASP A 97 -23.90 -9.70 9.89
N PRO A 98 -24.98 -8.90 9.82
CA PRO A 98 -25.25 -7.85 10.80
C PRO A 98 -25.45 -8.37 12.23
N ALA A 99 -25.60 -9.69 12.43
CA ALA A 99 -25.67 -10.32 13.75
C ALA A 99 -24.31 -10.75 14.32
N GLU A 100 -23.27 -10.92 13.49
CA GLU A 100 -21.90 -11.13 13.96
C GLU A 100 -21.14 -9.81 13.88
N GLU A 101 -21.22 -9.04 14.96
CA GLU A 101 -20.30 -7.94 15.25
C GLU A 101 -18.88 -8.49 15.52
N ARG A 102 -18.33 -9.27 14.58
CA ARG A 102 -16.89 -9.42 14.45
C ARG A 102 -16.42 -8.10 13.86
N ILE A 103 -16.07 -7.18 14.77
CA ILE A 103 -14.99 -6.22 14.55
C ILE A 103 -13.69 -7.02 14.37
N GLY A 104 -13.65 -7.84 13.31
CA GLY A 104 -12.49 -8.61 12.92
C GLY A 104 -11.63 -7.67 12.12
N ALA A 105 -10.79 -6.89 12.81
CA ALA A 105 -9.71 -6.16 12.16
C ALA A 105 -9.01 -7.10 11.17
N GLY A 106 -8.83 -6.65 9.93
CA GLY A 106 -8.30 -7.52 8.88
C GLY A 106 -6.94 -8.10 9.27
N ARG A 107 -6.62 -9.29 8.75
CA ARG A 107 -5.42 -10.03 9.15
C ARG A 107 -4.16 -9.64 8.38
N VAL A 108 -4.27 -8.67 7.48
CA VAL A 108 -3.16 -8.29 6.59
C VAL A 108 -2.02 -7.72 7.43
N GLU A 109 -0.87 -8.39 7.38
CA GLU A 109 0.38 -8.00 8.00
C GLU A 109 1.39 -7.46 6.98
N THR A 110 1.34 -7.95 5.75
CA THR A 110 2.16 -7.47 4.62
C THR A 110 1.26 -6.94 3.52
N LEU A 111 1.46 -5.67 3.16
CA LEU A 111 0.73 -5.00 2.09
C LEU A 111 1.72 -4.41 1.08
N ASP A 112 1.67 -4.92 -0.15
CA ASP A 112 2.49 -4.44 -1.26
C ASP A 112 1.64 -3.70 -2.29
N LEU A 113 1.86 -2.38 -2.36
CA LEU A 113 1.17 -1.42 -3.21
C LEU A 113 2.16 -0.72 -4.16
N ARG A 114 3.32 -1.31 -4.43
CA ARG A 114 4.33 -0.70 -5.33
C ARG A 114 3.73 -0.40 -6.70
N TYR A 115 3.99 0.78 -7.24
CA TYR A 115 3.58 1.17 -8.60
C TYR A 115 2.06 1.08 -8.84
N CYS A 116 1.25 1.47 -7.85
CA CYS A 116 -0.22 1.42 -7.94
C CYS A 116 -0.87 2.79 -8.24
N TYR A 117 -0.09 3.88 -8.26
CA TYR A 117 -0.56 5.25 -8.53
C TYR A 117 -1.68 5.72 -7.60
N ILE A 118 -1.66 5.30 -6.32
CA ILE A 118 -2.77 5.55 -5.39
C ILE A 118 -2.87 7.01 -4.93
N GLY A 119 -1.76 7.76 -4.97
CA GLY A 119 -1.67 9.12 -4.47
C GLY A 119 -1.99 9.27 -2.98
N ASP A 120 -2.06 10.51 -2.53
CA ASP A 120 -2.41 10.85 -1.14
C ASP A 120 -3.82 10.42 -0.76
N ALA A 121 -4.78 10.59 -1.66
CA ALA A 121 -6.19 10.24 -1.43
C ALA A 121 -6.36 8.72 -1.26
N GLY A 122 -5.77 7.92 -2.16
CA GLY A 122 -5.85 6.46 -2.08
C GLY A 122 -5.16 5.91 -0.83
N LEU A 123 -3.98 6.43 -0.47
CA LEU A 123 -3.31 6.04 0.79
C LEU A 123 -4.14 6.41 2.02
N THR A 124 -4.80 7.57 2.00
CA THR A 124 -5.70 8.00 3.08
C THR A 124 -6.86 7.04 3.26
N ALA A 125 -7.49 6.62 2.16
CA ALA A 125 -8.57 5.64 2.19
C ALA A 125 -8.11 4.29 2.76
N ILE A 126 -6.97 3.76 2.27
CA ILE A 126 -6.40 2.49 2.75
C ILE A 126 -6.07 2.59 4.25
N ALA A 127 -5.47 3.69 4.70
CA ALA A 127 -5.10 3.89 6.09
C ALA A 127 -6.30 4.03 7.04
N ALA A 128 -7.45 4.51 6.55
CA ALA A 128 -8.69 4.58 7.31
C ALA A 128 -9.39 3.21 7.45
N SER A 129 -9.02 2.22 6.64
CA SER A 129 -9.64 0.90 6.64
C SER A 129 -9.25 0.04 7.84
N SER A 130 -10.24 -0.59 8.47
CA SER A 130 -10.02 -1.59 9.52
C SER A 130 -9.36 -2.87 9.01
N THR A 131 -9.44 -3.13 7.69
CA THR A 131 -8.81 -4.28 7.03
C THR A 131 -7.29 -4.25 7.15
N PHE A 132 -6.68 -3.06 7.10
CA PHE A 132 -5.23 -2.88 7.05
C PHE A 132 -4.59 -2.41 8.36
N ARG A 133 -5.36 -2.31 9.46
CA ARG A 133 -4.88 -1.83 10.76
C ARG A 133 -3.76 -2.69 11.38
N ASN A 134 -3.65 -3.95 10.94
CA ASN A 134 -2.64 -4.90 11.41
C ASN A 134 -1.35 -4.92 10.57
N VAL A 135 -1.24 -4.09 9.53
CA VAL A 135 -0.07 -4.06 8.65
C VAL A 135 1.21 -3.72 9.42
N ARG A 136 2.23 -4.54 9.20
CA ARG A 136 3.58 -4.45 9.78
C ARG A 136 4.62 -4.14 8.71
N ARG A 137 4.38 -4.58 7.47
CA ARG A 137 5.24 -4.34 6.30
C ARG A 137 4.43 -3.68 5.20
N LEU A 138 4.84 -2.48 4.81
CA LEU A 138 4.14 -1.67 3.83
C LEU A 138 5.12 -1.19 2.75
N HIS A 139 4.80 -1.53 1.50
CA HIS A 139 5.59 -1.17 0.32
C HIS A 139 4.78 -0.21 -0.55
N LEU A 140 5.25 1.03 -0.67
CA LEU A 140 4.54 2.14 -1.31
C LEU A 140 5.37 2.82 -2.40
N GLN A 141 6.38 2.14 -2.96
CA GLN A 141 7.26 2.74 -3.93
C GLN A 141 6.50 3.25 -5.16
N ALA A 142 6.85 4.44 -5.66
CA ALA A 142 6.29 5.02 -6.87
C ALA A 142 4.75 5.10 -6.87
N ASN A 143 4.19 5.82 -5.89
CA ASN A 143 2.74 6.01 -5.74
C ASN A 143 2.31 7.48 -5.73
N ARG A 144 3.22 8.43 -6.00
CA ARG A 144 2.94 9.88 -5.97
C ARG A 144 2.42 10.34 -4.60
N ILE A 145 3.00 9.82 -3.52
CA ILE A 145 2.62 10.14 -2.15
C ILE A 145 3.39 11.37 -1.68
N GLY A 146 2.70 12.47 -1.36
CA GLY A 146 3.27 13.66 -0.76
C GLY A 146 3.21 13.65 0.77
N ALA A 147 3.45 14.81 1.36
CA ALA A 147 3.39 14.99 2.82
C ALA A 147 2.00 14.67 3.41
N ALA A 148 0.91 14.93 2.66
CA ALA A 148 -0.45 14.65 3.13
C ALA A 148 -0.72 13.14 3.22
N GLY A 149 -0.29 12.35 2.23
CA GLY A 149 -0.40 10.89 2.29
C GLY A 149 0.49 10.29 3.36
N VAL A 150 1.69 10.83 3.59
CA VAL A 150 2.55 10.41 4.71
C VAL A 150 1.86 10.64 6.06
N ALA A 151 1.13 11.75 6.24
CA ALA A 151 0.38 12.01 7.47
C ALA A 151 -0.73 10.95 7.71
N ALA A 152 -1.30 10.38 6.65
CA ALA A 152 -2.29 9.32 6.76
C ALA A 152 -1.70 7.99 7.27
N LEU A 153 -0.38 7.79 7.22
CA LEU A 153 0.25 6.55 7.71
C LEU A 153 -0.02 6.27 9.20
N THR A 154 -0.48 7.26 9.96
CA THR A 154 -0.97 7.09 11.34
C THR A 154 -2.04 5.99 11.48
N GLY A 155 -2.77 5.66 10.40
CA GLY A 155 -3.70 4.54 10.32
C GLY A 155 -3.07 3.13 10.41
N PHE A 156 -1.74 3.02 10.33
CA PHE A 156 -1.00 1.76 10.45
C PHE A 156 -0.17 1.71 11.75
N PRO A 157 -0.81 1.55 12.93
CA PRO A 157 -0.14 1.69 14.23
C PRO A 157 0.90 0.61 14.55
N ARG A 158 1.02 -0.43 13.72
CA ARG A 158 1.89 -1.60 13.91
C ARG A 158 3.05 -1.69 12.92
N LEU A 159 3.30 -0.65 12.12
CA LEU A 159 4.36 -0.67 11.11
C LEU A 159 5.75 -0.87 11.72
N GLU A 160 6.52 -1.73 11.05
CA GLU A 160 7.90 -2.08 11.38
C GLU A 160 8.82 -1.96 10.14
N VAL A 161 8.27 -2.18 8.95
CA VAL A 161 8.97 -2.03 7.68
C VAL A 161 8.15 -1.11 6.79
N LEU A 162 8.76 -0.02 6.35
CA LEU A 162 8.15 0.96 5.47
C LEU A 162 9.09 1.27 4.31
N ASP A 163 8.56 1.20 3.09
CA ASP A 163 9.28 1.59 1.87
C ASP A 163 8.51 2.66 1.11
N LEU A 164 9.07 3.87 1.09
CA LEU A 164 8.47 5.08 0.50
C LEU A 164 9.28 5.63 -0.68
N ARG A 165 10.26 4.86 -1.18
CA ARG A 165 11.14 5.32 -2.27
C ARG A 165 10.35 5.75 -3.51
N TYR A 166 10.84 6.76 -4.23
CA TYR A 166 10.24 7.29 -5.46
C TYR A 166 8.85 7.93 -5.24
N ASN A 167 8.68 8.70 -4.18
CA ASN A 167 7.42 9.41 -3.92
C ASN A 167 7.55 10.93 -3.80
N ASP A 168 8.77 11.48 -3.85
CA ASP A 168 9.00 12.94 -3.79
C ASP A 168 8.24 13.63 -2.64
N LEU A 169 8.43 13.11 -1.42
CA LEU A 169 7.74 13.55 -0.21
C LEU A 169 8.09 15.00 0.19
N GLY A 170 9.28 15.47 -0.19
CA GLY A 170 9.89 16.71 0.28
C GLY A 170 10.20 16.73 1.78
N ALA A 171 10.69 17.87 2.26
CA ALA A 171 11.02 18.05 3.68
C ALA A 171 9.78 17.94 4.60
N ALA A 172 8.63 18.43 4.13
CA ALA A 172 7.36 18.33 4.84
C ALA A 172 6.92 16.87 5.02
N GLY A 173 7.21 16.00 4.05
CA GLY A 173 6.97 14.57 4.19
C GLY A 173 7.88 13.91 5.22
N ALA A 174 9.13 14.34 5.35
CA ALA A 174 10.01 13.89 6.44
C ALA A 174 9.46 14.32 7.81
N GLU A 175 8.98 15.56 7.94
CA GLU A 175 8.33 16.04 9.18
C GLU A 175 7.08 15.23 9.53
N ALA A 176 6.20 14.99 8.55
CA ALA A 176 5.00 14.19 8.71
C ALA A 176 5.34 12.75 9.15
N LEU A 177 6.38 12.14 8.54
CA LEU A 177 6.84 10.80 8.90
C LEU A 177 7.30 10.75 10.36
N LEU A 178 8.05 11.77 10.82
CA LEU A 178 8.53 11.88 12.19
C LEU A 178 7.41 12.08 13.23
N ALA A 179 6.23 12.55 12.80
CA ALA A 179 5.06 12.70 13.66
C ALA A 179 4.24 11.40 13.79
N THR A 180 4.55 10.35 13.04
CA THR A 180 3.80 9.09 13.09
C THR A 180 4.04 8.32 14.41
N PRO A 181 3.02 7.63 14.96
CA PRO A 181 3.13 6.96 16.26
C PRO A 181 4.04 5.72 16.24
N PHE A 182 4.26 5.14 15.06
CA PHE A 182 5.09 3.94 14.88
C PHE A 182 6.57 4.26 14.61
N ILE A 183 6.94 5.54 14.42
CA ILE A 183 8.28 5.93 13.93
C ILE A 183 9.43 5.35 14.77
N GLY A 184 9.27 5.31 16.09
CA GLY A 184 10.27 4.77 17.03
C GLY A 184 10.36 3.25 17.07
N ARG A 185 9.50 2.54 16.34
CA ARG A 185 9.42 1.08 16.28
C ARG A 185 9.87 0.51 14.93
N LEU A 186 10.12 1.36 13.93
CA LEU A 186 10.54 0.91 12.61
C LEU A 186 11.87 0.15 12.68
N ALA A 187 11.85 -1.11 12.26
CA ALA A 187 13.05 -1.88 12.03
C ALA A 187 13.72 -1.51 10.71
N ARG A 188 12.93 -1.07 9.72
CA ARG A 188 13.44 -0.69 8.39
C ARG A 188 12.62 0.46 7.81
N LEU A 189 13.32 1.50 7.36
CA LEU A 189 12.78 2.63 6.62
C LEU A 189 13.60 2.79 5.33
N ASN A 190 12.96 2.55 4.19
CA ASN A 190 13.58 2.74 2.88
C ASN A 190 13.04 4.02 2.24
N LEU A 191 13.93 4.94 1.95
CA LEU A 191 13.63 6.26 1.38
C LEU A 191 14.92 6.81 0.76
N TYR A 192 14.86 7.50 -0.37
CA TYR A 192 16.03 8.17 -0.93
C TYR A 192 16.17 9.59 -0.41
N ARG A 193 17.40 10.12 -0.41
CA ARG A 193 17.64 11.55 -0.12
C ARG A 193 16.88 12.46 -1.08
N THR A 194 16.72 12.06 -2.33
CA THR A 194 15.94 12.80 -3.33
C THR A 194 14.45 12.85 -2.99
N ASP A 195 13.91 11.87 -2.27
CA ASP A 195 12.50 11.87 -1.88
C ASP A 195 12.19 12.90 -0.78
N VAL A 196 13.19 13.37 -0.03
CA VAL A 196 12.97 14.30 1.10
C VAL A 196 13.76 15.61 1.01
N GLY A 197 14.67 15.67 0.04
CA GLY A 197 15.64 16.75 -0.10
C GLY A 197 16.62 16.86 1.06
N ASP A 198 17.54 17.80 0.95
CA ASP A 198 18.60 18.01 1.95
C ASP A 198 18.08 18.43 3.32
N ALA A 199 16.99 19.21 3.35
CA ALA A 199 16.35 19.61 4.60
C ALA A 199 15.72 18.40 5.31
N GLY A 200 14.98 17.57 4.59
CA GLY A 200 14.38 16.36 5.16
C GLY A 200 15.42 15.33 5.59
N ALA A 201 16.49 15.13 4.82
CA ALA A 201 17.59 14.25 5.21
C ALA A 201 18.26 14.71 6.52
N LYS A 202 18.50 16.02 6.68
CA LYS A 202 19.02 16.59 7.93
C LYS A 202 18.09 16.36 9.12
N LEU A 203 16.77 16.49 8.92
CA LEU A 203 15.78 16.19 9.96
C LEU A 203 15.87 14.73 10.39
N LEU A 204 15.84 13.78 9.44
CA LEU A 204 15.91 12.35 9.73
C LEU A 204 17.22 11.95 10.43
N ALA A 205 18.35 12.56 10.06
CA ALA A 205 19.65 12.32 10.69
C ALA A 205 19.74 12.75 12.17
N HIS A 206 18.93 13.72 12.58
CA HIS A 206 18.94 14.31 13.93
C HIS A 206 17.69 13.99 14.75
N ALA A 207 16.69 13.34 14.17
CA ALA A 207 15.41 13.06 14.80
C ALA A 207 15.51 12.00 15.91
N PRO A 208 15.44 12.34 17.21
CA PRO A 208 15.57 11.38 18.29
C PRO A 208 14.45 10.33 18.31
N GLN A 209 13.31 10.60 17.67
CA GLN A 209 12.17 9.71 17.55
C GLN A 209 12.49 8.44 16.74
N LEU A 210 13.44 8.51 15.81
CA LEU A 210 13.87 7.36 15.01
C LEU A 210 14.79 6.43 15.82
N PRO A 211 14.76 5.11 15.60
CA PRO A 211 15.75 4.19 16.14
C PRO A 211 17.19 4.58 15.79
N SER A 212 18.12 4.36 16.72
CA SER A 212 19.53 4.75 16.57
C SER A 212 20.20 4.18 15.31
N ALA A 213 19.86 2.94 14.94
CA ALA A 213 20.33 2.30 13.72
C ALA A 213 19.90 3.08 12.47
N LEU A 214 18.61 3.46 12.36
CA LEU A 214 18.10 4.22 11.24
C LEU A 214 18.69 5.64 11.19
N ARG A 215 18.79 6.33 12.34
CA ARG A 215 19.43 7.66 12.39
C ARG A 215 20.88 7.63 11.91
N SER A 216 21.61 6.57 12.22
CA SER A 216 23.02 6.44 11.83
C SER A 216 23.17 6.29 10.32
N LEU A 217 22.24 5.57 9.66
CA LEU A 217 22.19 5.49 8.20
C LEU A 217 22.03 6.88 7.58
N TRP A 218 21.10 7.69 8.10
CA TRP A 218 20.86 9.05 7.61
C TRP A 218 22.01 10.03 7.84
N ARG A 219 22.91 9.75 8.78
CA ARG A 219 24.14 10.54 8.98
C ARG A 219 25.26 10.17 8.01
N SER A 220 25.15 9.02 7.35
CA SER A 220 26.17 8.47 6.45
C SER A 220 25.89 8.68 4.96
N VAL A 221 24.75 9.31 4.62
CA VAL A 221 24.26 9.56 3.25
C VAL A 221 24.23 11.05 2.90
#